data_AF-A0A662PJ34-F1
#
_entry.id   AF-A0A662PJ34-F1
#
_cell.length_a   1.000
_cell.length_b   1.000
_cell.length_c   1.000
_cell.angle_alpha   90.00
_cell.angle_beta   90.00
_cell.angle_gamma   90.00
#
_symmetry.space_group_name_H-M   'P 1'
#
loop_
_entity.id
_entity.type
_entity.pdbx_description
1 polymer ?
#
loop_
_entity_poly.entity_id
_entity_poly.type
_entity_poly.pdbx_seq_one_letter_code
_entity_poly.pdbx_strand_id
1 'polypeptide(L)'
;MVTRLGFLASGEGTNFQAIIDHLKLGILSECKAEVLISNVKGAGVVKRGEKEGIRVEVIPYETREVFERKVNSILEEEEVDLLLLAGFNRILSKEFVEHWKGKCLNIHPSLLPSFGGLGYYGLRVHEEVLNSRCLVSGCTVHYVTEDVDMGPILTQAALKTFDSDPRTLQRKINLLEHLTYPKAIQMHVDGLVSIEEIRNREEVSEWENVWEERQEEYLEKRRDEWERVWGEKLEVVLCKYVIR
;
A
#
# COMPACT_ATOMS: atom_id res chain seq x y z
N MET A 1 -21.70 4.40 -5.76
CA MET A 1 -20.94 4.26 -7.03
C MET A 1 -19.71 3.46 -6.66
N VAL A 2 -19.32 2.48 -7.47
CA VAL A 2 -18.17 1.62 -7.15
C VAL A 2 -16.88 2.31 -7.60
N THR A 3 -15.96 2.56 -6.68
CA THR A 3 -14.65 3.17 -6.96
C THR A 3 -13.77 2.22 -7.78
N ARG A 4 -13.30 2.69 -8.93
CA ARG A 4 -12.42 1.95 -9.84
C ARG A 4 -10.96 2.14 -9.44
N LEU A 5 -10.27 1.05 -9.13
CA LEU A 5 -8.88 1.04 -8.67
C LEU A 5 -7.92 0.76 -9.83
N GLY A 6 -6.91 1.61 -9.97
CA GLY A 6 -5.75 1.40 -10.84
C GLY A 6 -4.49 1.19 -10.01
N PHE A 7 -3.57 0.36 -10.48
CA PHE A 7 -2.35 0.02 -9.74
C PHE A 7 -1.11 0.33 -10.55
N LEU A 8 -0.12 0.97 -9.92
CA LEU A 8 1.26 1.01 -10.43
C LEU A 8 2.16 0.15 -9.53
N ALA A 9 2.99 -0.69 -10.13
CA ALA A 9 3.93 -1.53 -9.38
C ALA A 9 5.21 -1.84 -10.18
N SER A 10 6.32 -2.08 -9.47
CA SER A 10 7.61 -2.41 -10.10
C SER A 10 8.17 -3.79 -9.71
N GLY A 11 7.61 -4.45 -8.70
CA GLY A 11 8.23 -5.60 -8.03
C GLY A 11 7.33 -6.83 -7.88
N GLU A 12 7.48 -7.53 -6.75
CA GLU A 12 6.80 -8.80 -6.49
C GLU A 12 5.27 -8.70 -6.39
N GLY A 13 4.73 -7.51 -6.08
CA GLY A 13 3.28 -7.28 -6.06
C GLY A 13 2.55 -7.90 -4.87
N THR A 14 3.19 -8.01 -3.71
CA THR A 14 2.57 -8.58 -2.50
C THR A 14 1.44 -7.68 -1.96
N ASN A 15 1.62 -6.36 -1.99
CA ASN A 15 0.56 -5.40 -1.64
C ASN A 15 -0.62 -5.45 -2.62
N PHE A 16 -0.34 -5.52 -3.93
CA PHE A 16 -1.37 -5.74 -4.94
C PHE A 16 -2.17 -7.01 -4.63
N GLN A 17 -1.52 -8.14 -4.37
CA GLN A 17 -2.20 -9.38 -4.02
C GLN A 17 -3.07 -9.21 -2.78
N ALA A 18 -2.55 -8.60 -1.71
CA ALA A 18 -3.32 -8.41 -0.48
C ALA A 18 -4.60 -7.61 -0.73
N ILE A 19 -4.54 -6.57 -1.57
CA ILE A 19 -5.72 -5.77 -1.95
C ILE A 19 -6.71 -6.61 -2.76
N ILE A 20 -6.25 -7.39 -3.74
CA ILE A 20 -7.13 -8.30 -4.50
C ILE A 20 -7.78 -9.35 -3.60
N ASP A 21 -7.03 -9.91 -2.66
CA ASP A 21 -7.55 -10.88 -1.70
C ASP A 21 -8.66 -10.24 -0.83
N HIS A 22 -8.47 -9.01 -0.36
CA HIS A 22 -9.50 -8.28 0.40
C HIS A 22 -10.77 -8.00 -0.45
N LEU A 23 -10.60 -7.66 -1.73
CA LEU A 23 -11.73 -7.49 -2.66
C LEU A 23 -12.51 -8.80 -2.84
N LYS A 24 -11.80 -9.92 -3.02
CA LYS A 24 -12.41 -11.25 -3.19
C LYS A 24 -13.16 -11.74 -1.96
N LEU A 25 -12.71 -11.34 -0.77
CA LEU A 25 -13.36 -11.64 0.50
C LEU A 25 -14.52 -10.68 0.83
N GLY A 26 -14.73 -9.61 0.04
CA GLY A 26 -15.70 -8.56 0.36
C GLY A 26 -15.29 -7.66 1.55
N ILE A 27 -14.04 -7.79 2.01
CA ILE A 27 -13.47 -6.97 3.08
C ILE A 27 -13.18 -5.56 2.56
N LEU A 28 -12.71 -5.44 1.33
CA LEU A 28 -12.80 -4.18 0.59
C LEU A 28 -14.14 -4.17 -0.16
N SER A 29 -14.95 -3.15 0.11
CA SER A 29 -16.29 -2.98 -0.49
C SER A 29 -16.39 -1.67 -1.25
N GLU A 30 -17.40 -1.58 -2.12
CA GLU A 30 -17.66 -0.39 -2.96
C GLU A 30 -16.46 0.02 -3.82
N CYS A 31 -15.52 -0.89 -4.09
CA CYS A 31 -14.43 -0.68 -5.03
C CYS A 31 -14.14 -1.95 -5.84
N LYS A 32 -13.46 -1.80 -6.98
CA LYS A 32 -13.04 -2.91 -7.85
C LYS A 32 -11.71 -2.61 -8.53
N ALA A 33 -10.90 -3.64 -8.76
CA ALA A 33 -9.64 -3.53 -9.48
C ALA A 33 -9.88 -3.58 -11.00
N GLU A 34 -9.47 -2.53 -11.72
CA GLU A 34 -9.61 -2.46 -13.19
C GLU A 34 -8.32 -2.85 -13.89
N VAL A 35 -7.22 -2.17 -13.53
CA VAL A 35 -5.97 -2.28 -14.28
C VAL A 35 -4.75 -2.24 -13.37
N LEU A 36 -3.81 -3.12 -13.68
CA LEU A 36 -2.47 -3.14 -13.12
C LEU A 36 -1.47 -2.75 -14.21
N ILE A 37 -0.69 -1.71 -13.97
CA ILE A 37 0.37 -1.27 -14.87
C ILE A 37 1.73 -1.48 -14.19
N SER A 38 2.59 -2.25 -14.85
CA SER A 38 3.98 -2.48 -14.42
C SER A 38 4.97 -1.84 -15.36
N ASN A 39 6.01 -1.20 -14.82
CA ASN A 39 7.13 -0.71 -15.61
C ASN A 39 8.22 -1.78 -15.84
N VAL A 40 8.00 -3.02 -15.37
CA VAL A 40 8.97 -4.11 -15.40
C VAL A 40 8.30 -5.38 -15.94
N LYS A 41 8.69 -5.81 -17.14
CA LYS A 41 8.11 -6.98 -17.85
C LYS A 41 8.20 -8.29 -17.07
N GLY A 42 9.26 -8.50 -16.29
CA GLY A 42 9.50 -9.72 -15.53
C GLY A 42 9.05 -9.67 -14.07
N ALA A 43 8.35 -8.61 -13.64
CA ALA A 43 7.98 -8.42 -12.25
C ALA A 43 6.95 -9.47 -11.78
N GLY A 44 7.09 -9.94 -10.54
CA GLY A 44 6.16 -10.92 -9.95
C GLY A 44 4.70 -10.45 -9.96
N VAL A 45 4.47 -9.14 -9.86
CA VAL A 45 3.13 -8.54 -9.92
C VAL A 45 2.38 -8.81 -11.22
N VAL A 46 3.09 -8.94 -12.36
CA VAL A 46 2.47 -9.21 -13.67
C VAL A 46 1.76 -10.56 -13.64
N LYS A 47 2.47 -11.60 -13.17
CA LYS A 47 1.92 -12.95 -13.03
C LYS A 47 0.75 -13.01 -12.04
N ARG A 48 0.80 -12.18 -10.98
CA ARG A 48 -0.30 -12.06 -10.02
C ARG A 48 -1.52 -11.47 -10.71
N GLY A 49 -1.39 -10.31 -11.37
CA GLY A 49 -2.51 -9.69 -12.09
C GLY A 49 -3.16 -10.61 -13.12
N GLU A 50 -2.35 -11.31 -13.93
CA GLU A 50 -2.83 -12.28 -14.93
C GLU A 50 -3.61 -13.43 -14.27
N LYS A 51 -3.08 -13.99 -13.17
CA LYS A 51 -3.73 -15.08 -12.42
C LYS A 51 -5.06 -14.64 -11.80
N GLU A 52 -5.13 -13.40 -11.34
CA GLU A 52 -6.32 -12.82 -10.75
C GLU A 52 -7.36 -12.37 -11.79
N GLY A 53 -7.02 -12.40 -13.08
CA GLY A 53 -7.89 -11.99 -14.18
C GLY A 53 -8.06 -10.47 -14.31
N ILE A 54 -7.11 -9.70 -13.79
CA ILE A 54 -7.08 -8.24 -13.89
C ILE A 54 -6.39 -7.83 -15.20
N ARG A 55 -6.80 -6.73 -15.85
CA ARG A 55 -6.09 -6.19 -17.01
C ARG A 55 -4.67 -5.83 -16.60
N VAL A 56 -3.66 -6.43 -17.25
CA VAL A 56 -2.25 -6.15 -16.98
C VAL A 56 -1.60 -5.49 -18.17
N GLU A 57 -1.00 -4.33 -17.94
CA GLU A 57 -0.22 -3.59 -18.94
C GLU A 57 1.24 -3.52 -18.50
N VAL A 58 2.15 -3.79 -19.43
CA VAL A 58 3.58 -3.66 -19.20
C VAL A 58 4.11 -2.53 -20.07
N ILE A 59 4.48 -1.43 -19.43
CA ILE A 59 4.96 -0.22 -20.11
C ILE A 59 6.42 0.00 -19.73
N PRO A 60 7.38 -0.35 -20.60
CA PRO A 60 8.78 -0.06 -20.34
C PRO A 60 9.00 1.44 -20.09
N TYR A 61 9.85 1.74 -19.11
CA TYR A 61 10.18 3.12 -18.77
C TYR A 61 11.22 3.65 -19.78
N GLU A 62 10.78 4.45 -20.74
CA GLU A 62 11.64 5.12 -21.73
C GLU A 62 12.11 6.48 -21.19
N THR A 63 11.20 7.45 -21.18
CA THR A 63 11.33 8.71 -20.42
C THR A 63 10.14 8.84 -19.49
N ARG A 64 10.25 9.71 -18.49
CA ARG A 64 9.17 9.95 -17.52
C ARG A 64 7.89 10.40 -18.24
N GLU A 65 8.02 11.36 -19.15
CA GLU A 65 6.91 12.00 -19.86
C GLU A 65 6.23 11.04 -20.86
N VAL A 66 7.00 10.14 -21.48
CA VAL A 66 6.43 9.11 -22.38
C VAL A 66 5.71 8.04 -21.56
N PHE A 67 6.32 7.60 -20.46
CA PHE A 67 5.72 6.60 -19.57
C PHE A 67 4.41 7.11 -18.96
N GLU A 68 4.44 8.29 -18.35
CA GLU A 68 3.29 8.89 -17.66
C GLU A 68 2.11 9.18 -18.61
N ARG A 69 2.37 9.63 -19.84
CA ARG A 69 1.30 9.80 -20.83
C ARG A 69 0.61 8.50 -21.20
N LYS A 70 1.38 7.41 -21.38
CA LYS A 70 0.80 6.08 -21.67
C LYS A 70 0.00 5.57 -20.47
N VAL A 71 0.54 5.74 -19.26
CA VAL A 71 -0.15 5.39 -18.01
C VAL A 71 -1.48 6.13 -17.89
N ASN A 72 -1.48 7.47 -17.99
CA ASN A 72 -2.71 8.26 -17.88
C ASN A 72 -3.75 7.85 -18.93
N SER A 73 -3.34 7.64 -20.18
CA SER A 73 -4.27 7.20 -21.23
C SER A 73 -5.00 5.90 -20.87
N ILE A 74 -4.31 4.94 -20.26
CA ILE A 74 -4.90 3.66 -19.84
C ILE A 74 -5.79 3.84 -18.61
N LEU A 75 -5.34 4.63 -17.63
CA LEU A 75 -6.13 4.90 -16.42
C LEU A 75 -7.43 5.65 -16.75
N GLU A 76 -7.39 6.59 -17.70
CA GLU A 76 -8.57 7.30 -18.20
C GLU A 76 -9.51 6.38 -19.01
N GLU A 77 -8.96 5.51 -19.88
CA GLU A 77 -9.73 4.51 -20.63
C GLU A 77 -10.51 3.57 -19.70
N GLU A 78 -9.90 3.19 -18.58
CA GLU A 78 -10.48 2.31 -17.55
C GLU A 78 -11.33 3.06 -16.52
N GLU A 79 -11.50 4.38 -16.68
CA GLU A 79 -12.24 5.25 -15.77
C GLU A 79 -11.76 5.13 -14.31
N VAL A 80 -10.45 5.01 -14.07
CA VAL A 80 -9.90 4.85 -12.72
C VAL A 80 -10.20 6.05 -11.84
N ASP A 81 -10.79 5.79 -10.67
CA ASP A 81 -11.12 6.80 -9.65
C ASP A 81 -9.99 6.99 -8.63
N LEU A 82 -9.28 5.91 -8.31
CA LEU A 82 -8.22 5.88 -7.29
C LEU A 82 -7.01 5.09 -7.79
N LEU A 83 -5.86 5.77 -7.85
CA LEU A 83 -4.58 5.20 -8.21
C LEU A 83 -3.82 4.73 -6.97
N LEU A 84 -3.28 3.51 -7.02
CA LEU A 84 -2.57 2.87 -5.91
C LEU A 84 -1.13 2.53 -6.32
N LEU A 85 -0.17 3.17 -5.67
CA LEU A 85 1.24 2.81 -5.80
C LEU A 85 1.54 1.61 -4.89
N ALA A 86 1.65 0.42 -5.48
CA ALA A 86 1.84 -0.85 -4.78
C ALA A 86 3.28 -1.37 -4.96
N GLY A 87 4.25 -0.61 -4.43
CA GLY A 87 5.68 -0.87 -4.63
C GLY A 87 6.19 -0.36 -5.98
N PHE A 88 5.75 0.84 -6.36
CA PHE A 88 6.20 1.53 -7.57
C PHE A 88 7.47 2.35 -7.28
N ASN A 89 8.59 1.98 -7.91
CA ASN A 89 9.91 2.51 -7.57
C ASN A 89 10.38 3.64 -8.51
N ARG A 90 9.45 4.51 -8.96
CA ARG A 90 9.77 5.67 -9.81
C ARG A 90 9.11 6.92 -9.24
N ILE A 91 9.85 8.02 -9.34
CA ILE A 91 9.35 9.35 -8.96
C ILE A 91 8.46 9.86 -10.09
N LEU A 92 7.24 10.21 -9.76
CA LEU A 92 6.26 10.79 -10.66
C LEU A 92 6.55 12.28 -10.89
N SER A 93 6.19 12.81 -12.05
CA SER A 93 6.28 14.23 -12.33
C SER A 93 5.24 15.01 -11.52
N LYS A 94 5.53 16.29 -11.31
CA LYS A 94 4.57 17.24 -10.71
C LYS A 94 3.24 17.24 -11.45
N GLU A 95 3.27 17.20 -12.78
CA GLU A 95 2.09 17.24 -13.64
C GLU A 95 1.22 15.99 -13.44
N PHE A 96 1.84 14.82 -13.35
CA PHE A 96 1.15 13.57 -13.06
C PHE A 96 0.54 13.58 -11.66
N VAL A 97 1.29 14.03 -10.66
CA VAL A 97 0.80 14.08 -9.27
C VAL A 97 -0.35 15.07 -9.12
N GLU A 98 -0.28 16.25 -9.75
CA GLU A 98 -1.38 17.22 -9.71
C GLU A 98 -2.65 16.68 -10.39
N HIS A 99 -2.51 15.95 -11.50
CA HIS A 99 -3.64 15.29 -12.17
C HIS A 99 -4.35 14.28 -11.26
N TRP A 100 -3.60 13.53 -10.46
CA TRP A 100 -4.11 12.53 -9.52
C TRP A 100 -4.22 13.01 -8.07
N LYS A 101 -4.23 14.33 -7.86
CA LYS A 101 -4.25 14.92 -6.52
C LYS A 101 -5.50 14.49 -5.74
N GLY A 102 -5.29 14.01 -4.52
CA GLY A 102 -6.35 13.45 -3.67
C GLY A 102 -6.94 12.13 -4.15
N LYS A 103 -6.38 11.55 -5.23
CA LYS A 103 -6.80 10.29 -5.88
C LYS A 103 -5.62 9.34 -6.13
N CYS A 104 -4.50 9.54 -5.45
CA CYS A 104 -3.33 8.68 -5.53
C CYS A 104 -2.81 8.37 -4.13
N LEU A 105 -2.76 7.10 -3.78
CA LEU A 105 -2.24 6.61 -2.51
C LEU A 105 -0.92 5.86 -2.71
N ASN A 106 -0.04 5.95 -1.73
CA ASN A 106 1.18 5.17 -1.65
C ASN A 106 1.32 4.52 -0.29
N ILE A 107 1.88 3.31 -0.26
CA ILE A 107 2.35 2.64 0.95
C ILE A 107 3.87 2.71 0.99
N HIS A 108 4.40 3.18 2.12
CA HIS A 108 5.84 3.30 2.33
C HIS A 108 6.28 2.47 3.54
N PRO A 109 7.37 1.67 3.47
CA PRO A 109 7.80 0.72 4.50
C PRO A 109 8.53 1.37 5.70
N SER A 110 8.06 2.54 6.15
CA SER A 110 8.50 3.18 7.40
C SER A 110 7.38 4.00 8.04
N LEU A 111 7.63 4.49 9.26
CA LEU A 111 6.80 5.50 9.92
C LEU A 111 7.23 6.89 9.46
N LEU A 112 6.59 7.41 8.40
CA LEU A 112 6.86 8.74 7.88
C LEU A 112 6.66 9.82 8.96
N PRO A 113 7.51 10.87 8.98
CA PRO A 113 8.52 11.23 7.97
C PRO A 113 9.87 10.48 8.10
N SER A 114 10.02 9.55 9.05
CA SER A 114 11.29 8.84 9.26
C SER A 114 11.56 7.86 8.11
N PHE A 115 12.79 7.84 7.59
CA PHE A 115 13.21 6.94 6.50
C PHE A 115 12.32 7.04 5.24
N GLY A 116 11.80 8.24 4.94
CA GLY A 116 11.08 8.55 3.71
C GLY A 116 11.88 9.46 2.78
N GLY A 117 11.38 9.64 1.55
CA GLY A 117 11.94 10.56 0.58
C GLY A 117 13.02 9.91 -0.30
N LEU A 118 13.78 10.77 -1.00
CA LEU A 118 14.72 10.34 -2.02
C LEU A 118 15.75 9.32 -1.49
N GLY A 119 15.78 8.15 -2.13
CA GLY A 119 16.73 7.09 -1.83
C GLY A 119 16.28 6.10 -0.76
N TYR A 120 15.14 6.32 -0.12
CA TYR A 120 14.53 5.37 0.80
C TYR A 120 13.44 4.58 0.08
N TYR A 121 13.78 3.42 -0.49
CA TYR A 121 12.82 2.52 -1.12
C TYR A 121 13.30 1.07 -1.04
N GLY A 122 12.35 0.13 -1.11
CA GLY A 122 12.65 -1.30 -1.07
C GLY A 122 13.43 -1.72 0.19
N LEU A 123 14.42 -2.62 0.01
CA LEU A 123 15.17 -3.18 1.15
C LEU A 123 15.98 -2.14 1.93
N ARG A 124 16.37 -1.04 1.27
CA ARG A 124 17.21 0.01 1.86
C ARG A 124 16.53 0.68 3.05
N VAL A 125 15.22 0.81 3.05
CA VAL A 125 14.49 1.39 4.19
C VAL A 125 14.73 0.58 5.45
N HIS A 126 14.64 -0.75 5.35
CA HIS A 126 14.87 -1.65 6.48
C HIS A 126 16.34 -1.69 6.91
N GLU A 127 17.28 -1.61 5.97
CA GLU A 127 18.72 -1.49 6.28
C GLU A 127 18.99 -0.23 7.13
N GLU A 128 18.42 0.91 6.73
CA GLU A 128 18.61 2.18 7.44
C GLU A 128 17.93 2.20 8.81
N VAL A 129 16.74 1.59 8.94
CA VAL A 129 16.09 1.39 10.24
C VAL A 129 17.00 0.61 11.19
N LEU A 130 17.58 -0.51 10.75
CA LEU A 130 18.47 -1.31 11.60
C LEU A 130 19.80 -0.59 11.92
N ASN A 131 20.37 0.11 10.94
CA ASN A 131 21.59 0.90 11.12
C ASN A 131 21.40 2.03 12.13
N SER A 132 20.23 2.65 12.16
CA SER A 132 19.88 3.71 13.12
C SER A 132 19.67 3.21 14.55
N ARG A 133 19.56 1.89 14.75
CA ARG A 133 19.21 1.23 16.02
C ARG A 133 17.81 1.62 16.55
N CYS A 134 16.92 2.07 15.66
CA CYS A 134 15.51 2.25 16.00
C CYS A 134 14.90 0.92 16.47
N LEU A 135 14.23 0.96 17.62
CA LEU A 135 13.50 -0.20 18.18
C LEU A 135 12.05 -0.26 17.70
N VAL A 136 11.63 0.71 16.90
CA VAL A 136 10.29 0.81 16.33
C VAL A 136 10.43 1.03 14.82
N SER A 137 9.67 0.27 14.06
CA SER A 137 9.52 0.40 12.61
C SER A 137 8.03 0.31 12.26
N GLY A 138 7.69 0.42 10.99
CA GLY A 138 6.30 0.36 10.56
C GLY A 138 6.12 0.63 9.08
N CYS A 139 4.89 0.87 8.68
CA CYS A 139 4.55 1.36 7.34
C CYS A 139 3.53 2.50 7.43
N THR A 140 3.47 3.31 6.38
CA THR A 140 2.60 4.48 6.28
C THR A 140 1.86 4.48 4.96
N VAL A 141 0.54 4.66 5.00
CA VAL A 141 -0.23 5.01 3.80
C VAL A 141 -0.48 6.50 3.80
N HIS A 142 -0.19 7.14 2.67
CA HIS A 142 -0.35 8.59 2.50
C HIS A 142 -0.84 8.93 1.09
N TYR A 143 -1.42 10.11 0.94
CA TYR A 143 -1.66 10.69 -0.37
C TYR A 143 -0.32 11.04 -1.04
N VAL A 144 -0.23 10.82 -2.35
CA VAL A 144 0.93 11.21 -3.13
C VAL A 144 0.90 12.72 -3.41
N THR A 145 2.01 13.39 -3.15
CA THR A 145 2.25 14.82 -3.40
C THR A 145 3.55 15.01 -4.19
N GLU A 146 3.81 16.24 -4.66
CA GLU A 146 5.04 16.56 -5.40
C GLU A 146 6.30 16.24 -4.58
N ASP A 147 6.24 16.53 -3.28
CA ASP A 147 7.28 16.13 -2.33
C ASP A 147 7.17 14.65 -2.01
N VAL A 148 8.23 13.90 -2.34
CA VAL A 148 8.31 12.43 -2.21
C VAL A 148 8.13 12.02 -0.75
N ASP A 149 7.13 11.17 -0.49
CA ASP A 149 6.76 10.64 0.83
C ASP A 149 6.44 11.72 1.89
N MET A 150 5.93 12.88 1.46
CA MET A 150 5.59 14.00 2.36
C MET A 150 4.10 14.38 2.32
N GLY A 151 3.27 13.59 1.63
CA GLY A 151 1.86 13.89 1.53
C GLY A 151 1.08 13.56 2.81
N PRO A 152 -0.18 14.02 2.92
CA PRO A 152 -1.01 13.77 4.08
C PRO A 152 -1.16 12.27 4.38
N ILE A 153 -0.87 11.90 5.63
CA ILE A 153 -0.91 10.52 6.13
C ILE A 153 -2.36 10.13 6.41
N LEU A 154 -2.79 8.96 5.92
CA LEU A 154 -4.11 8.39 6.20
C LEU A 154 -4.06 7.49 7.43
N THR A 155 -3.08 6.58 7.48
CA THR A 155 -2.92 5.61 8.57
C THR A 155 -1.49 5.07 8.59
N GLN A 156 -1.06 4.60 9.75
CA GLN A 156 0.23 3.96 9.99
C GLN A 156 0.05 2.69 10.80
N ALA A 157 0.92 1.71 10.56
CA ALA A 157 1.08 0.56 11.44
C ALA A 157 2.50 0.51 11.97
N ALA A 158 2.66 0.39 13.29
CA ALA A 158 3.96 0.35 13.95
C ALA A 158 4.18 -0.98 14.67
N LEU A 159 5.43 -1.47 14.68
CA LEU A 159 5.86 -2.64 15.47
C LEU A 159 7.17 -2.36 16.20
N LYS A 160 7.35 -2.97 17.37
CA LYS A 160 8.67 -3.03 18.02
C LYS A 160 9.52 -4.11 17.36
N THR A 161 10.70 -3.75 16.90
CA THR A 161 11.64 -4.69 16.26
C THR A 161 12.96 -4.76 17.01
N PHE A 162 13.48 -5.98 17.10
CA PHE A 162 14.83 -6.31 17.56
C PHE A 162 15.53 -7.17 16.49
N ASP A 163 15.04 -7.14 15.26
CA ASP A 163 15.59 -7.92 14.16
C ASP A 163 16.99 -7.41 13.81
N SER A 164 17.89 -8.32 13.43
CA SER A 164 19.23 -7.97 12.95
C SER A 164 19.40 -8.16 11.43
N ASP A 165 18.40 -8.72 10.76
CA ASP A 165 18.38 -8.95 9.32
C ASP A 165 17.29 -8.08 8.65
N PRO A 166 17.65 -7.16 7.73
CA PRO A 166 16.71 -6.30 7.02
C PRO A 166 15.62 -7.08 6.28
N ARG A 167 15.93 -8.28 5.76
CA ARG A 167 14.95 -9.10 5.03
C ARG A 167 13.90 -9.70 5.97
N THR A 168 14.30 -10.01 7.20
CA THR A 168 13.38 -10.46 8.25
C THR A 168 12.44 -9.33 8.66
N LEU A 169 12.97 -8.12 8.88
CA LEU A 169 12.15 -6.94 9.14
C LEU A 169 11.20 -6.65 7.97
N GLN A 170 11.69 -6.69 6.73
CA GLN A 170 10.86 -6.50 5.53
C GLN A 170 9.68 -7.46 5.48
N ARG A 171 9.88 -8.75 5.74
CA ARG A 171 8.78 -9.73 5.71
C ARG A 171 7.70 -9.41 6.74
N LYS A 172 8.09 -8.96 7.95
CA LYS A 172 7.13 -8.54 8.99
C LYS A 172 6.40 -7.27 8.59
N ILE A 173 7.11 -6.28 8.06
CA ILE A 173 6.53 -5.00 7.60
C ILE A 173 5.57 -5.23 6.42
N ASN A 174 5.92 -6.08 5.45
CA ASN A 174 5.03 -6.44 4.35
C ASN A 174 3.68 -6.99 4.85
N LEU A 175 3.67 -7.82 5.91
CA LEU A 175 2.41 -8.30 6.48
C LEU A 175 1.59 -7.19 7.12
N LEU A 176 2.24 -6.20 7.75
CA LEU A 176 1.53 -5.00 8.22
C LEU A 176 0.98 -4.16 7.06
N GLU A 177 1.74 -3.99 5.97
CA GLU A 177 1.27 -3.32 4.76
C GLU A 177 0.03 -4.00 4.17
N HIS A 178 -0.05 -5.34 4.25
CA HIS A 178 -1.20 -6.12 3.78
C HIS A 178 -2.49 -5.85 4.55
N LEU A 179 -2.40 -5.32 5.78
CA LEU A 179 -3.57 -4.86 6.55
C LEU A 179 -3.80 -3.35 6.38
N THR A 180 -2.72 -2.58 6.43
CA THR A 180 -2.75 -1.11 6.50
C THR A 180 -3.19 -0.50 5.17
N TYR A 181 -2.75 -1.07 4.04
CA TYR A 181 -3.08 -0.51 2.73
C TYR A 181 -4.56 -0.70 2.36
N PRO A 182 -5.16 -1.90 2.51
CA PRO A 182 -6.61 -2.06 2.37
C PRO A 182 -7.42 -1.15 3.33
N LYS A 183 -6.98 -1.00 4.59
CA LYS A 183 -7.63 -0.08 5.54
C LYS A 183 -7.72 1.34 4.99
N ALA A 184 -6.59 1.88 4.55
CA ALA A 184 -6.52 3.23 3.99
C ALA A 184 -7.40 3.40 2.74
N ILE A 185 -7.46 2.38 1.88
CA ILE A 185 -8.32 2.37 0.69
C ILE A 185 -9.79 2.45 1.11
N GLN A 186 -10.22 1.64 2.09
CA GLN A 186 -11.61 1.70 2.55
C GLN A 186 -11.92 3.03 3.24
N MET A 187 -11.01 3.59 4.05
CA MET A 187 -11.18 4.93 4.65
C MET A 187 -11.43 6.00 3.57
N HIS A 188 -10.69 5.91 2.45
CA HIS A 188 -10.87 6.81 1.31
C HIS A 188 -12.22 6.60 0.62
N VAL A 189 -12.58 5.34 0.31
CA VAL A 189 -13.84 4.98 -0.35
C VAL A 189 -15.06 5.41 0.47
N ASP A 190 -14.99 5.27 1.80
CA ASP A 190 -16.06 5.65 2.72
C ASP A 190 -16.09 7.18 3.01
N GLY A 191 -15.14 7.94 2.44
CA GLY A 191 -15.06 9.39 2.60
C GLY A 191 -14.68 9.84 4.01
N LEU A 192 -13.99 9.00 4.78
CA LEU A 192 -13.49 9.34 6.11
C LEU A 192 -12.25 10.23 6.08
N VAL A 193 -11.48 10.12 5.00
CA VAL A 193 -10.27 10.89 4.77
C VAL A 193 -10.31 11.54 3.40
N SER A 194 -9.77 12.76 3.34
CA SER A 194 -9.49 13.47 2.11
C SER A 194 -8.11 14.11 2.22
N ILE A 195 -7.57 14.62 1.12
CA ILE A 195 -6.28 15.30 1.12
C ILE A 195 -6.31 16.62 1.93
N GLU A 196 -7.49 17.20 2.12
CA GLU A 196 -7.71 18.50 2.80
C GLU A 196 -8.14 18.32 4.26
N GLU A 197 -8.87 17.25 4.58
CA GLU A 197 -9.47 17.01 5.89
C GLU A 197 -9.35 15.54 6.29
N ILE A 198 -8.81 15.30 7.49
CA ILE A 198 -8.99 14.06 8.24
C ILE A 198 -10.17 14.30 9.18
N ARG A 199 -11.27 13.54 9.03
CA ARG A 199 -12.53 13.74 9.77
C ARG A 199 -12.39 13.53 11.29
N ASN A 200 -13.48 13.85 12.01
CA ASN A 200 -13.59 13.77 13.47
C ASN A 200 -13.15 12.41 14.03
N ARG A 201 -12.38 12.43 15.12
CA ARG A 201 -11.76 11.24 15.74
C ARG A 201 -12.78 10.21 16.24
N GLU A 202 -13.96 10.64 16.67
CA GLU A 202 -14.98 9.72 17.20
C GLU A 202 -15.60 8.84 16.10
N GLU A 203 -15.96 9.44 14.96
CA GLU A 203 -16.49 8.70 13.79
C GLU A 203 -15.47 7.70 13.24
N VAL A 204 -14.20 8.08 13.22
CA VAL A 204 -13.10 7.19 12.80
C VAL A 204 -12.97 6.01 13.75
N SER A 205 -13.10 6.21 15.07
CA SER A 205 -12.95 5.12 16.05
C SER A 205 -14.04 4.05 15.94
N GLU A 206 -15.29 4.44 15.69
CA GLU A 206 -16.37 3.46 15.48
C GLU A 206 -16.17 2.68 14.19
N TRP A 207 -15.78 3.38 13.12
CA TRP A 207 -15.47 2.76 11.84
C TRP A 207 -14.29 1.78 11.95
N GLU A 208 -13.25 2.12 12.72
CA GLU A 208 -12.10 1.24 12.93
C GLU A 208 -12.50 -0.09 13.54
N ASN A 209 -13.39 -0.10 14.54
CA ASN A 209 -13.85 -1.36 15.14
C ASN A 209 -14.54 -2.26 14.10
N VAL A 210 -15.41 -1.68 13.26
CA VAL A 210 -16.06 -2.42 12.17
C VAL A 210 -15.04 -2.91 11.15
N TRP A 211 -14.01 -2.10 10.84
CA TRP A 211 -12.95 -2.49 9.92
C TRP A 211 -12.12 -3.67 10.44
N GLU A 212 -11.69 -3.65 11.70
CA GLU A 212 -10.91 -4.73 12.30
C GLU A 212 -11.71 -6.06 12.28
N GLU A 213 -13.01 -6.03 12.57
CA GLU A 213 -13.89 -7.21 12.46
C GLU A 213 -13.92 -7.76 11.02
N ARG A 214 -13.97 -6.89 10.01
CA ARG A 214 -13.93 -7.33 8.60
C ARG A 214 -12.61 -8.00 8.24
N GLN A 215 -11.50 -7.59 8.82
CA GLN A 215 -10.17 -8.15 8.51
C GLN A 215 -9.91 -9.52 9.13
N GLU A 216 -10.72 -9.97 10.09
CA GLU A 216 -10.53 -11.26 10.76
C GLU A 216 -10.48 -12.44 9.76
N GLU A 217 -11.35 -12.45 8.74
CA GLU A 217 -11.33 -13.53 7.74
C GLU A 217 -10.02 -13.54 6.92
N TYR A 218 -9.49 -12.36 6.57
CA TYR A 218 -8.20 -12.27 5.87
C TYR A 218 -7.07 -12.79 6.76
N LEU A 219 -7.05 -12.37 8.02
CA LEU A 219 -6.05 -12.79 9.00
C LEU A 219 -6.08 -14.31 9.22
N GLU A 220 -7.27 -14.90 9.37
CA GLU A 220 -7.42 -16.35 9.55
C GLU A 220 -6.89 -17.13 8.35
N LYS A 221 -7.23 -16.70 7.12
CA LYS A 221 -6.71 -17.34 5.89
C LYS A 221 -5.20 -17.19 5.71
N ARG A 222 -4.59 -16.22 6.39
CA ARG A 222 -3.16 -15.93 6.33
C ARG A 222 -2.43 -16.35 7.61
N ARG A 223 -3.10 -17.00 8.56
CA ARG A 223 -2.56 -17.41 9.87
C ARG A 223 -1.21 -18.10 9.74
N ASP A 224 -1.13 -19.17 8.95
CA ASP A 224 0.10 -19.94 8.76
C ASP A 224 1.26 -19.10 8.22
N GLU A 225 0.98 -18.13 7.36
CA GLU A 225 1.99 -17.21 6.84
C GLU A 225 2.49 -16.27 7.92
N TRP A 226 1.57 -15.67 8.69
CA TRP A 226 1.91 -14.78 9.79
C TRP A 226 2.71 -15.51 10.85
N GLU A 227 2.25 -16.67 11.32
CA GLU A 227 2.92 -17.43 12.36
C GLU A 227 4.32 -17.88 11.94
N ARG A 228 4.49 -18.27 10.67
CA ARG A 228 5.79 -18.63 10.10
C ARG A 228 6.74 -17.44 9.99
N VAL A 229 6.26 -16.27 9.57
CA VAL A 229 7.09 -15.07 9.39
C VAL A 229 7.52 -14.49 10.74
N TRP A 230 6.63 -14.51 11.73
CA TRP A 230 6.85 -13.94 13.04
C TRP A 230 7.46 -14.93 14.05
N GLY A 231 7.32 -16.24 13.81
CA GLY A 231 7.76 -17.29 14.72
C GLY A 231 6.92 -17.40 15.98
N GLU A 232 5.70 -16.86 15.96
CA GLU A 232 4.79 -16.75 17.10
C GLU A 232 3.35 -16.93 16.65
N LYS A 233 2.47 -17.32 17.57
CA LYS A 233 1.03 -17.44 17.28
C LYS A 233 0.44 -16.10 16.86
N LEU A 234 -0.53 -16.14 15.94
CA LEU A 234 -1.14 -14.93 15.40
C LEU A 234 -1.67 -14.01 16.50
N GLU A 235 -2.34 -14.55 17.52
CA GLU A 235 -2.90 -13.74 18.63
C GLU A 235 -1.83 -12.95 19.37
N VAL A 236 -0.62 -13.52 19.50
CA VAL A 236 0.52 -12.83 20.12
C VAL A 236 1.06 -11.74 19.20
N VAL A 237 1.07 -11.99 17.88
CA VAL A 237 1.51 -11.00 16.89
C VAL A 237 0.56 -9.81 16.83
N LEU A 238 -0.76 -10.05 16.87
CA LEU A 238 -1.78 -8.98 16.85
C LEU A 238 -1.62 -8.02 18.04
N CYS A 239 -1.10 -8.47 19.19
CA CYS A 239 -0.80 -7.61 20.34
C CYS A 239 0.48 -6.76 20.20
N LYS A 240 1.30 -6.98 19.16
CA LYS A 240 2.63 -6.37 19.02
C LYS A 240 2.69 -5.17 18.09
N TYR A 241 1.64 -4.92 17.33
CA TYR A 241 1.54 -3.75 16.48
C TYR A 241 0.39 -2.85 16.90
N VAL A 242 0.45 -1.61 16.43
CA VAL A 242 -0.65 -0.66 16.57
C VAL A 242 -0.91 -0.08 15.19
N ILE A 243 -2.14 -0.19 14.72
CA ILE A 243 -2.63 0.52 13.53
C ILE A 243 -3.37 1.77 14.03
N ARG A 244 -3.03 2.94 13.48
CA ARG A 244 -3.63 4.24 13.83
C ARG A 244 -3.81 5.12 12.61
#